data_AF-A0A496DK46-F1
#
_entry.id   AF-A0A496DK46-F1
#
_cell.length_a   1.000
_cell.length_b   1.000
_cell.length_c   1.000
_cell.angle_alpha   90.00
_cell.angle_beta   90.00
_cell.angle_gamma   90.00
#
_symmetry.space_group_name_H-M   'P 1'
#
loop_
_entity.id
_entity.type
_entity.pdbx_description
1 polymer ?
#
loop_
_entity_poly.entity_id
_entity_poly.type
_entity_poly.pdbx_seq_one_letter_code
_entity_poly.pdbx_strand_id
1 'polypeptide(L)'
;MKNKIVLILLGLVIVSGVFSGYIYNRYKKAKKEVVRLGDNQRSLLSEMDLYRTKDSLSAASVERLQLTNREFERYCSELKLQVEELGIRVKRLQSVSQTGVNTSYPVYIPIRDSIRDRDTLCCIDYRSPYLEISGCSDRGSFSGRIVSRDTLIQVVHRIPHRFWFVRWGTKAIRQEVVCKNPYTNISYTEYIELK
;
A
#
# COMPACT_ATOMS: atom_id res chain seq x y z
N MET A 1 -57.66 31.93 22.11
CA MET A 1 -56.30 31.88 22.70
C MET A 1 -55.72 30.47 22.78
N LYS A 2 -56.46 29.46 23.26
CA LYS A 2 -56.00 28.06 23.35
C LYS A 2 -55.41 27.49 22.04
N ASN A 3 -56.05 27.67 20.88
CA ASN A 3 -55.54 27.14 19.61
C ASN A 3 -54.19 27.74 19.18
N LYS A 4 -53.92 29.01 19.50
CA LYS A 4 -52.62 29.65 19.21
C LYS A 4 -51.50 29.09 20.08
N ILE A 5 -51.79 28.82 21.36
CA ILE A 5 -50.84 28.20 22.31
C ILE A 5 -50.53 26.75 21.89
N VAL A 6 -51.55 25.99 21.47
CA VAL A 6 -51.38 24.62 20.97
C VAL A 6 -50.50 24.59 19.70
N LEU A 7 -50.70 25.53 18.76
CA LEU A 7 -49.86 25.65 17.56
C LEU A 7 -48.39 25.98 17.90
N ILE A 8 -48.16 26.86 18.87
CA ILE A 8 -46.80 27.21 19.33
C ILE A 8 -46.11 26.00 20.00
N LEU A 9 -46.84 25.26 20.84
CA LEU A 9 -46.34 24.04 21.48
C LEU A 9 -45.99 22.95 20.45
N LEU A 10 -46.86 22.74 19.45
CA LEU A 10 -46.61 21.82 18.34
C LEU A 10 -45.35 22.21 17.55
N GLY A 11 -45.17 23.51 17.27
CA GLY A 11 -43.96 24.04 16.63
C GLY A 11 -42.70 23.74 17.44
N LEU A 12 -42.73 23.95 18.76
CA LEU A 12 -41.60 23.66 19.66
C LEU A 12 -41.22 22.17 19.67
N VAL A 13 -42.19 21.27 19.65
CA VAL A 13 -41.94 19.82 19.59
C VAL A 13 -41.25 19.44 18.27
N ILE A 14 -41.70 20.01 17.14
CA ILE A 14 -41.08 19.75 15.83
C ILE A 14 -39.64 20.25 15.80
N VAL A 15 -39.38 21.47 16.30
CA VAL A 15 -38.03 22.05 16.35
C VAL A 15 -37.11 21.21 17.24
N SER A 16 -37.59 20.77 18.41
CA SER A 16 -36.86 19.87 19.30
C SER A 16 -36.50 18.54 18.62
N GLY A 17 -37.43 17.96 17.86
CA GLY A 17 -37.20 16.73 17.10
C GLY A 17 -36.13 16.90 16.01
N VAL A 18 -36.19 17.98 15.23
CA VAL A 18 -35.20 18.29 14.19
C VAL A 18 -33.82 18.52 14.81
N PHE A 19 -33.76 19.27 15.92
CA PHE A 19 -32.52 19.55 16.63
C PHE A 19 -31.88 18.28 17.21
N SER A 20 -32.68 17.41 17.83
CA SER A 20 -32.24 16.11 18.35
C SER A 20 -31.71 15.21 17.24
N GLY A 21 -32.39 15.16 16.09
CA GLY A 21 -31.95 14.41 14.92
C GLY A 21 -30.63 14.94 14.35
N TYR A 22 -30.44 16.26 14.31
CA TYR A 22 -29.19 16.89 13.88
C TYR A 22 -28.03 16.53 14.81
N ILE A 23 -28.22 16.61 16.14
CA ILE A 23 -27.21 16.24 17.13
C ILE A 23 -26.87 14.76 17.01
N TYR A 24 -27.86 13.88 16.88
CA TYR A 24 -27.63 12.45 16.73
C TYR A 24 -26.78 12.13 15.49
N ASN A 25 -27.06 12.77 14.35
CA ASN A 25 -26.26 12.62 13.13
C ASN A 25 -24.83 13.12 13.30
N ARG A 26 -24.63 14.24 14.00
CA ARG A 26 -23.29 14.77 14.33
C ARG A 26 -22.52 13.82 15.25
N TYR A 27 -23.16 13.32 16.30
CA TYR A 27 -22.58 12.34 17.21
C TYR A 27 -22.18 11.05 16.47
N LYS A 28 -23.06 10.54 15.60
CA LYS A 28 -22.79 9.34 14.79
C LYS A 28 -21.59 9.55 13.86
N LYS A 29 -21.46 10.73 13.23
CA LYS A 29 -20.29 11.06 12.40
C LYS A 29 -19.01 11.17 13.24
N ALA A 30 -19.06 11.87 14.37
CA ALA A 30 -17.92 12.00 15.27
C ALA A 30 -17.44 10.65 15.80
N LYS A 31 -18.37 9.77 16.22
CA LYS A 31 -18.06 8.41 16.65
C LYS A 31 -17.37 7.60 15.56
N LYS A 32 -17.80 7.73 14.30
CA LYS A 32 -17.13 7.07 13.16
C LYS A 32 -15.71 7.58 12.95
N GLU A 33 -15.47 8.88 13.09
CA GLU A 33 -14.11 9.45 12.99
C GLU A 33 -13.21 9.00 14.13
N VAL A 34 -13.70 8.96 15.37
CA VAL A 34 -12.94 8.44 16.52
C VAL A 34 -12.53 6.98 16.30
N VAL A 35 -13.46 6.15 15.82
CA VAL A 35 -13.15 4.74 15.49
C VAL A 35 -12.10 4.66 14.38
N ARG A 36 -12.29 5.40 13.27
CA ARG A 36 -11.34 5.44 12.15
C ARG A 36 -9.94 5.87 12.60
N LEU A 37 -9.84 6.94 13.38
CA LEU A 37 -8.56 7.45 13.88
C LEU A 37 -7.91 6.44 14.83
N GLY A 38 -8.69 5.79 15.69
CA GLY A 38 -8.21 4.70 16.54
C GLY A 38 -7.71 3.49 15.74
N ASP A 39 -8.39 3.14 14.63
CA ASP A 39 -7.95 2.10 13.70
C ASP A 39 -6.63 2.49 13.01
N ASN A 40 -6.53 3.71 12.50
CA ASN A 40 -5.30 4.21 11.88
C ASN A 40 -4.13 4.23 12.87
N GLN A 41 -4.35 4.69 14.10
CA GLN A 41 -3.31 4.68 15.14
C GLN A 41 -2.84 3.25 15.45
N ARG A 42 -3.78 2.30 15.55
CA ARG A 42 -3.42 0.89 15.71
C ARG A 42 -2.61 0.38 14.53
N SER A 43 -3.01 0.70 13.30
CA SER A 43 -2.31 0.29 12.07
C SER A 43 -0.93 0.94 11.93
N LEU A 44 -0.74 2.16 12.40
CA LEU A 44 0.55 2.85 12.40
C LEU A 44 1.50 2.31 13.47
N LEU A 45 0.95 1.88 14.61
CA LEU A 45 1.73 1.30 15.71
C LEU A 45 1.98 -0.20 15.51
N SER A 46 1.15 -0.89 14.72
CA SER A 46 1.44 -2.25 14.31
C SER A 46 2.57 -2.25 13.29
N GLU A 47 3.65 -2.94 13.61
CA GLU A 47 4.66 -3.25 12.61
C GLU A 47 4.03 -4.10 11.49
N MET A 48 4.57 -3.95 10.27
CA MET A 48 4.19 -4.84 9.18
C MET A 48 4.70 -6.26 9.45
N ASP A 49 3.90 -7.27 9.12
CA ASP A 49 4.32 -8.65 9.29
C ASP A 49 5.14 -9.06 8.05
N LEU A 50 6.47 -9.13 8.20
CA LEU A 50 7.35 -9.69 7.18
C LEU A 50 7.47 -11.21 7.36
N TYR A 51 7.20 -11.96 6.30
CA TYR A 51 7.28 -13.42 6.33
C TYR A 51 7.69 -14.02 4.98
N ARG A 52 7.82 -15.35 4.96
CA ARG A 52 8.09 -16.12 3.76
C ARG A 52 6.90 -17.00 3.43
N THR A 53 6.54 -17.08 2.15
CA THR A 53 5.57 -18.07 1.68
C THR A 53 6.15 -19.48 1.81
N LYS A 54 5.31 -20.50 1.57
CA LYS A 54 5.77 -21.90 1.54
C LYS A 54 6.91 -22.12 0.52
N ASP A 55 6.94 -21.33 -0.54
CA ASP A 55 7.95 -21.41 -1.60
C ASP A 55 9.18 -20.51 -1.33
N SER A 56 9.38 -20.06 -0.08
CA SER A 56 10.45 -19.14 0.33
C SER A 56 10.42 -17.77 -0.36
N LEU A 57 9.27 -17.35 -0.91
CA LEU A 57 9.12 -16.02 -1.49
C LEU A 57 8.93 -14.96 -0.39
N SER A 58 9.48 -13.78 -0.58
CA SER A 58 9.30 -12.68 0.37
C SER A 58 7.86 -12.16 0.33
N ALA A 59 7.24 -12.06 1.49
CA ALA A 59 5.88 -11.59 1.68
C ALA A 59 5.80 -10.58 2.83
N ALA A 60 4.85 -9.65 2.74
CA ALA A 60 4.58 -8.66 3.76
C ALA A 60 3.07 -8.46 3.93
N SER A 61 2.59 -8.40 5.17
CA SER A 61 1.20 -8.06 5.50
C SER A 61 1.15 -6.70 6.18
N VAL A 62 0.26 -5.82 5.73
CA VAL A 62 0.03 -4.52 6.37
C VAL A 62 -1.46 -4.22 6.50
N GLU A 63 -1.83 -3.57 7.60
CA GLU A 63 -3.17 -3.04 7.79
C GLU A 63 -3.36 -1.74 7.01
N ARG A 64 -4.61 -1.52 6.58
CA ARG A 64 -4.98 -0.33 5.80
C ARG A 64 -5.05 0.91 6.68
N LEU A 65 -4.45 2.00 6.21
CA LEU A 65 -4.72 3.35 6.68
C LEU A 65 -5.88 3.97 5.90
N GLN A 66 -6.87 4.52 6.59
CA GLN A 66 -7.94 5.30 5.95
C GLN A 66 -7.68 6.78 6.11
N LEU A 67 -7.37 7.49 5.03
CA LEU A 67 -7.11 8.93 5.08
C LEU A 67 -8.17 9.71 4.31
N THR A 68 -8.47 10.92 4.75
CA THR A 68 -9.18 11.90 3.90
C THR A 68 -8.21 12.50 2.89
N ASN A 69 -8.72 13.09 1.80
CA ASN A 69 -7.88 13.78 0.80
C ASN A 69 -6.93 14.80 1.45
N ARG A 70 -7.41 15.54 2.46
CA ARG A 70 -6.60 16.54 3.18
C ARG A 70 -5.51 15.93 4.05
N GLU A 71 -5.80 14.80 4.69
CA GLU A 71 -4.81 14.08 5.49
C GLU A 71 -3.73 13.47 4.60
N PHE A 72 -4.12 12.90 3.45
CA PHE A 72 -3.18 12.41 2.45
C PHE A 72 -2.27 13.54 1.94
N GLU A 73 -2.84 14.68 1.55
CA GLU A 73 -2.06 15.85 1.12
C GLU A 73 -1.12 16.39 2.20
N ARG A 74 -1.49 16.26 3.49
CA ARG A 74 -0.72 16.79 4.62
C ARG A 74 0.41 15.86 5.07
N TYR A 75 0.16 14.54 5.09
CA TYR A 75 1.06 13.56 5.69
C TYR A 75 1.84 12.74 4.67
N CYS A 76 1.35 12.62 3.44
CA CYS A 76 1.94 11.76 2.39
C CYS A 76 2.45 12.61 1.22
N SER A 77 3.33 13.58 1.50
CA SER A 77 3.83 14.55 0.50
C SER A 77 4.53 13.89 -0.69
N GLU A 78 5.36 12.87 -0.43
CA GLU A 78 6.09 12.14 -1.48
C GLU A 78 5.13 11.38 -2.41
N LEU A 79 4.21 10.60 -1.82
CA LEU A 79 3.17 9.89 -2.57
C LEU A 79 2.26 10.83 -3.35
N LYS A 80 1.96 12.01 -2.80
CA LYS A 80 1.18 13.04 -3.51
C LYS A 80 1.90 13.50 -4.78
N LEU A 81 3.21 13.78 -4.71
CA LEU A 81 3.98 14.19 -5.89
C LEU A 81 3.94 13.11 -6.97
N GLN A 82 4.15 11.84 -6.60
CA GLN A 82 4.07 10.72 -7.55
C GLN A 82 2.67 10.63 -8.20
N VAL A 83 1.60 10.81 -7.44
CA VAL A 83 0.22 10.81 -7.98
C VAL A 83 -0.01 11.96 -8.96
N GLU A 84 0.51 13.16 -8.66
CA GLU A 84 0.37 14.34 -9.52
C GLU A 84 1.21 14.20 -10.80
N GLU A 85 2.41 13.62 -10.73
CA GLU A 85 3.25 13.28 -11.89
C GLU A 85 2.57 12.29 -12.83
N LEU A 86 1.78 11.35 -12.29
CA LEU A 86 0.93 10.45 -13.07
C LEU A 86 -0.31 11.17 -13.68
N GLY A 87 -0.48 12.47 -13.44
CA GLY A 87 -1.61 13.26 -13.93
C GLY A 87 -2.93 12.97 -13.21
N ILE A 88 -2.88 12.33 -12.03
CA ILE A 88 -4.06 11.94 -11.26
C ILE A 88 -4.34 13.03 -10.21
N ARG A 89 -5.60 13.45 -10.11
CA ARG A 89 -6.03 14.40 -9.06
C ARG A 89 -6.30 13.62 -7.77
N VAL A 90 -5.79 14.09 -6.63
CA VAL A 90 -5.99 13.46 -5.30
C VAL A 90 -7.45 13.11 -5.02
N LYS A 91 -8.40 14.00 -5.35
CA LYS A 91 -9.85 13.75 -5.17
C LYS A 91 -10.42 12.55 -5.95
N ARG A 92 -9.66 11.99 -6.91
CA ARG A 92 -10.03 10.80 -7.70
C ARG A 92 -9.30 9.54 -7.23
N LEU A 93 -8.37 9.64 -6.28
CA LEU A 93 -7.71 8.49 -5.70
C LEU A 93 -8.71 7.67 -4.89
N GLN A 94 -8.64 6.34 -5.06
CA GLN A 94 -9.37 5.39 -4.22
C GLN A 94 -8.43 4.78 -3.18
N SER A 95 -7.25 4.35 -3.62
CA SER A 95 -6.20 3.85 -2.75
C SER A 95 -4.84 4.02 -3.40
N VAL A 96 -3.80 3.97 -2.56
CA VAL A 96 -2.38 4.00 -2.94
C VAL A 96 -1.67 2.94 -2.10
N SER A 97 -0.79 2.18 -2.72
CA SER A 97 0.08 1.22 -2.05
C SER A 97 1.52 1.45 -2.47
N GLN A 98 2.42 1.44 -1.49
CA GLN A 98 3.86 1.59 -1.73
C GLN A 98 4.56 0.39 -1.12
N THR A 99 5.48 -0.23 -1.87
CA THR A 99 6.28 -1.35 -1.38
C THR A 99 7.73 -1.12 -1.74
N GLY A 100 8.60 -1.06 -0.73
CA GLY A 100 10.05 -1.06 -0.90
C GLY A 100 10.56 -2.49 -1.02
N VAL A 101 11.47 -2.72 -1.97
CA VAL A 101 12.09 -4.03 -2.18
C VAL A 101 13.59 -3.89 -2.36
N ASN A 102 14.33 -4.87 -1.83
CA ASN A 102 15.77 -4.98 -1.94
C ASN A 102 16.12 -6.33 -2.59
N THR A 103 16.73 -6.28 -3.77
CA THR A 103 17.11 -7.48 -4.52
C THR A 103 18.62 -7.68 -4.47
N SER A 104 19.07 -8.85 -4.00
CA SER A 104 20.49 -9.18 -3.90
C SER A 104 20.78 -10.51 -4.57
N TYR A 105 21.62 -10.47 -5.62
CA TYR A 105 22.02 -11.66 -6.37
C TYR A 105 23.48 -12.04 -6.07
N PRO A 106 23.74 -13.28 -5.64
CA PRO A 106 25.09 -13.83 -5.73
C PRO A 106 25.37 -14.17 -7.19
N VAL A 107 26.25 -13.40 -7.83
CA VAL A 107 26.57 -13.56 -9.24
C VAL A 107 27.95 -14.21 -9.39
N TYR A 108 27.96 -15.45 -9.88
CA TYR A 108 29.18 -16.16 -10.30
C TYR A 108 29.01 -16.51 -11.78
N ILE A 109 29.70 -15.79 -12.67
CA ILE A 109 29.56 -16.00 -14.11
C ILE A 109 30.92 -16.37 -14.72
N PRO A 110 31.02 -17.48 -15.47
CA PRO A 110 32.22 -17.78 -16.23
C PRO A 110 32.43 -16.70 -17.31
N ILE A 111 33.57 -16.05 -17.27
CA ILE A 111 33.99 -15.06 -18.27
C ILE A 111 34.44 -15.83 -19.52
N ARG A 112 33.97 -15.40 -20.69
CA ARG A 112 34.40 -15.94 -21.98
C ARG A 112 35.29 -14.94 -22.69
N ASP A 113 36.46 -15.38 -23.11
CA ASP A 113 37.33 -14.62 -23.98
C ASP A 113 36.72 -14.56 -25.39
N SER A 114 36.44 -13.37 -25.88
CA SER A 114 36.04 -13.10 -27.26
C SER A 114 37.09 -12.22 -27.91
N ILE A 115 37.54 -12.56 -29.12
CA ILE A 115 38.56 -11.80 -29.82
C ILE A 115 37.88 -10.79 -30.72
N ARG A 116 38.18 -9.49 -30.52
CA ARG A 116 37.72 -8.41 -31.41
C ARG A 116 38.91 -7.50 -31.70
N ASP A 117 39.20 -7.31 -33.00
CA ASP A 117 40.22 -6.38 -33.48
C ASP A 117 41.62 -6.56 -32.86
N ARG A 118 42.06 -7.83 -32.72
CA ARG A 118 43.34 -8.30 -32.13
C ARG A 118 43.47 -8.23 -30.61
N ASP A 119 42.50 -7.68 -29.88
CA ASP A 119 42.45 -7.72 -28.41
C ASP A 119 41.47 -8.81 -27.92
N THR A 120 41.82 -9.48 -26.82
CA THR A 120 40.96 -10.44 -26.11
C THR A 120 40.04 -9.68 -25.16
N LEU A 121 38.75 -9.64 -25.47
CA LEU A 121 37.71 -9.05 -24.63
C LEU A 121 37.06 -10.11 -23.74
N CYS A 122 36.91 -9.79 -22.47
CA CYS A 122 36.25 -10.65 -21.50
C CYS A 122 34.74 -10.41 -21.51
N CYS A 123 33.97 -11.29 -22.14
CA CYS A 123 32.51 -11.16 -22.26
C CYS A 123 31.74 -12.05 -21.28
N ILE A 124 30.60 -11.54 -20.83
CA ILE A 124 29.68 -12.15 -19.90
C ILE A 124 28.30 -12.24 -20.58
N ASP A 125 27.68 -13.42 -20.54
CA ASP A 125 26.26 -13.62 -20.87
C ASP A 125 25.66 -14.56 -19.82
N TYR A 126 24.83 -14.01 -18.96
CA TYR A 126 24.10 -14.72 -17.91
C TYR A 126 22.63 -14.42 -18.01
N ARG A 127 21.81 -15.48 -17.98
CA ARG A 127 20.36 -15.39 -18.06
C ARG A 127 19.72 -16.29 -17.02
N SER A 128 18.83 -15.69 -16.24
CA SER A 128 17.90 -16.39 -15.36
C SER A 128 16.49 -15.83 -15.57
N PRO A 129 15.45 -16.45 -14.98
CA PRO A 129 14.09 -15.93 -15.05
C PRO A 129 13.92 -14.50 -14.52
N TYR A 130 14.81 -14.04 -13.63
CA TYR A 130 14.68 -12.76 -12.91
C TYR A 130 15.82 -11.77 -13.20
N LEU A 131 16.96 -12.23 -13.73
CA LEU A 131 18.14 -11.40 -13.99
C LEU A 131 18.81 -11.78 -15.30
N GLU A 132 19.15 -10.78 -16.10
CA GLU A 132 19.90 -10.89 -17.34
C GLU A 132 21.09 -9.92 -17.30
N ILE A 133 22.30 -10.44 -17.48
CA ILE A 133 23.54 -9.68 -17.55
C ILE A 133 24.22 -10.04 -18.85
N SER A 134 24.48 -9.06 -19.70
CA SER A 134 25.19 -9.25 -20.97
C SER A 134 26.15 -8.09 -21.20
N GLY A 135 27.37 -8.36 -21.63
CA GLY A 135 28.35 -7.30 -21.92
C GLY A 135 29.77 -7.80 -22.02
N CYS A 136 30.69 -6.90 -22.34
CA CYS A 136 32.10 -7.20 -22.44
C CYS A 136 32.93 -6.19 -21.65
N SER A 137 34.04 -6.67 -21.08
CA SER A 137 35.05 -5.87 -20.42
C SER A 137 36.18 -5.57 -21.40
N ASP A 138 36.49 -4.29 -21.57
CA ASP A 138 37.60 -3.76 -22.36
C ASP A 138 38.42 -2.79 -21.50
N ARG A 139 39.74 -3.00 -21.43
CA ARG A 139 40.71 -2.12 -20.74
C ARG A 139 40.28 -1.68 -19.33
N GLY A 140 39.68 -2.60 -18.57
CA GLY A 140 39.23 -2.34 -17.19
C GLY A 140 37.84 -1.70 -17.07
N SER A 141 37.11 -1.52 -18.17
CA SER A 141 35.75 -1.00 -18.20
C SER A 141 34.76 -2.04 -18.73
N PHE A 142 33.64 -2.24 -18.04
CA PHE A 142 32.57 -3.13 -18.49
C PHE A 142 31.52 -2.31 -19.26
N SER A 143 31.22 -2.73 -20.48
CA SER A 143 30.11 -2.19 -21.28
C SER A 143 29.08 -3.30 -21.51
N GLY A 144 27.86 -3.06 -21.05
CA GLY A 144 26.82 -4.08 -21.07
C GLY A 144 25.47 -3.58 -20.61
N ARG A 145 24.54 -4.54 -20.50
CA ARG A 145 23.17 -4.35 -20.06
C ARG A 145 22.86 -5.30 -18.92
N ILE A 146 22.25 -4.76 -17.87
CA ILE A 146 21.73 -5.50 -16.73
C ILE A 146 20.22 -5.26 -16.68
N VAL A 147 19.43 -6.33 -16.72
CA VAL A 147 17.96 -6.26 -16.62
C VAL A 147 17.49 -7.18 -15.51
N SER A 148 16.81 -6.61 -14.51
CA SER A 148 16.10 -7.34 -13.48
C SER A 148 14.60 -7.28 -13.72
N ARG A 149 13.91 -8.41 -13.59
CA ARG A 149 12.47 -8.55 -13.81
C ARG A 149 11.82 -9.07 -12.54
N ASP A 150 11.07 -8.19 -11.88
CA ASP A 150 10.36 -8.50 -10.65
C ASP A 150 8.85 -8.49 -10.87
N THR A 151 8.13 -9.28 -10.07
CA THR A 151 6.66 -9.30 -10.07
C THR A 151 6.17 -9.27 -8.64
N LEU A 152 5.40 -8.23 -8.30
CA LEU A 152 4.72 -8.08 -7.02
C LEU A 152 3.25 -8.46 -7.17
N ILE A 153 2.78 -9.40 -6.35
CA ILE A 153 1.36 -9.72 -6.20
C ILE A 153 0.85 -8.96 -4.99
N GLN A 154 -0.20 -8.16 -5.17
CA GLN A 154 -0.85 -7.42 -4.09
C GLN A 154 -2.28 -7.94 -3.90
N VAL A 155 -2.59 -8.47 -2.72
CA VAL A 155 -3.91 -9.04 -2.38
C VAL A 155 -4.53 -8.27 -1.22
N VAL A 156 -5.59 -7.53 -1.49
CA VAL A 156 -6.36 -6.80 -0.48
C VAL A 156 -7.57 -7.62 -0.06
N HIS A 157 -7.71 -7.89 1.24
CA HIS A 157 -8.78 -8.72 1.77
C HIS A 157 -9.32 -8.21 3.12
N ARG A 158 -10.53 -8.66 3.47
CA ARG A 158 -11.21 -8.29 4.72
C ARG A 158 -10.91 -9.32 5.81
N ILE A 159 -10.59 -8.84 7.00
CA ILE A 159 -10.48 -9.65 8.20
C ILE A 159 -11.80 -9.58 8.96
N PRO A 160 -12.53 -10.71 9.13
CA PRO A 160 -13.75 -10.72 9.92
C PRO A 160 -13.45 -10.67 11.41
N HIS A 161 -14.44 -10.27 12.22
CA HIS A 161 -14.41 -10.58 13.64
C HIS A 161 -14.54 -12.09 13.83
N ARG A 162 -13.85 -12.64 14.83
CA ARG A 162 -13.89 -14.07 15.17
C ARG A 162 -14.18 -14.24 16.65
N PHE A 163 -15.22 -14.98 16.97
CA PHE A 163 -15.47 -15.51 18.31
C PHE A 163 -15.86 -16.98 18.20
N TRP A 164 -15.06 -17.83 18.84
CA TRP A 164 -15.14 -19.28 18.75
C TRP A 164 -15.11 -19.77 17.29
N PHE A 165 -16.26 -20.08 16.71
CA PHE A 165 -16.44 -20.57 15.34
C PHE A 165 -17.22 -19.61 14.43
N VAL A 166 -17.77 -18.52 14.97
CA VAL A 166 -18.57 -17.56 14.19
C VAL A 166 -17.67 -16.44 13.67
N ARG A 167 -17.77 -16.18 12.35
CA ARG A 167 -17.14 -15.04 11.69
C ARG A 167 -18.22 -14.04 11.29
N TRP A 168 -18.04 -12.76 11.58
CA TRP A 168 -19.00 -11.73 11.18
C TRP A 168 -18.32 -10.38 10.89
N GLY A 169 -18.98 -9.58 10.06
CA GLY A 169 -18.57 -8.21 9.77
C GLY A 169 -17.15 -8.09 9.19
N THR A 170 -16.57 -6.90 9.34
CA THR A 170 -15.19 -6.60 8.93
C THR A 170 -14.53 -5.85 10.06
N LYS A 171 -13.52 -6.49 10.67
CA LYS A 171 -12.66 -5.92 11.71
C LYS A 171 -11.62 -4.99 11.11
N ALA A 172 -10.95 -5.44 10.06
CA ALA A 172 -9.88 -4.70 9.40
C ALA A 172 -9.80 -5.07 7.91
N ILE A 173 -9.08 -4.26 7.13
CA ILE A 173 -8.69 -4.59 5.75
C ILE A 173 -7.16 -4.72 5.76
N ARG A 174 -6.65 -5.83 5.22
CA ARG A 174 -5.21 -6.06 5.08
C ARG A 174 -4.82 -6.21 3.63
N GLN A 175 -3.62 -5.74 3.33
CA GLN A 175 -2.94 -5.98 2.07
C GLN A 175 -1.79 -6.94 2.30
N GLU A 176 -1.78 -8.03 1.55
CA GLU A 176 -0.64 -8.94 1.44
C GLU A 176 0.12 -8.60 0.16
N VAL A 177 1.44 -8.43 0.27
CA VAL A 177 2.32 -8.22 -0.88
C VAL A 177 3.31 -9.36 -0.95
N VAL A 178 3.44 -10.00 -2.12
CA VAL A 178 4.38 -11.12 -2.33
C VAL A 178 5.24 -10.82 -3.55
N CYS A 179 6.56 -10.93 -3.41
CA CYS A 179 7.48 -10.85 -4.55
C CYS A 179 7.75 -12.24 -5.12
N LYS A 180 7.59 -12.43 -6.43
CA LYS A 180 7.90 -13.71 -7.10
C LYS A 180 9.41 -13.97 -7.26
N ASN A 181 10.25 -12.95 -7.11
CA ASN A 181 11.69 -13.12 -7.20
C ASN A 181 12.23 -13.63 -5.84
N PRO A 182 12.82 -14.84 -5.77
CA PRO A 182 13.32 -15.41 -4.51
C PRO A 182 14.51 -14.64 -3.93
N TYR A 183 15.22 -13.87 -4.76
CA TYR A 183 16.38 -13.05 -4.37
C TYR A 183 15.99 -11.65 -3.87
N THR A 184 14.70 -11.33 -3.90
CA THR A 184 14.16 -10.05 -3.45
C THR A 184 13.54 -10.17 -2.06
N ASN A 185 13.86 -9.21 -1.21
CA ASN A 185 13.26 -9.04 0.10
C ASN A 185 12.43 -7.75 0.13
N ILE A 186 11.19 -7.84 0.60
CA ILE A 186 10.37 -6.67 0.89
C ILE A 186 10.95 -5.98 2.13
N SER A 187 11.30 -4.70 2.01
CA SER A 187 11.82 -3.88 3.10
C SER A 187 10.71 -3.15 3.84
N TYR A 188 9.75 -2.59 3.11
CA TYR A 188 8.55 -2.02 3.69
C TYR A 188 7.34 -2.13 2.77
N THR A 189 6.14 -2.04 3.34
CA THR A 189 4.91 -1.88 2.58
C THR A 189 3.90 -1.03 3.32
N GLU A 190 3.18 -0.19 2.58
CA GLU A 190 2.11 0.67 3.10
C GLU A 190 0.88 0.57 2.21
N TYR A 191 -0.29 0.66 2.84
CA TYR A 191 -1.58 0.66 2.15
C TYR A 191 -2.47 1.78 2.66
N ILE A 192 -2.82 2.71 1.79
CA ILE A 192 -3.64 3.87 2.10
C ILE A 192 -4.90 3.84 1.24
N GLU A 193 -6.08 3.94 1.85
CA GLU A 193 -7.35 4.10 1.16
C GLU A 193 -7.96 5.46 1.48
N LEU A 194 -8.47 6.13 0.45
CA LEU A 194 -9.09 7.44 0.62
C LEU A 194 -10.58 7.34 0.91
N LYS A 195 -11.04 8.20 1.82
CA LYS A 195 -12.43 8.30 2.28
C LYS A 195 -13.09 9.62 1.89
#